data_AF-A0A7S1HFY3-F1
#
_entry.id   AF-A0A7S1HFY3-F1
#
_cell.length_a   1.000
_cell.length_b   1.000
_cell.length_c   1.000
_cell.angle_alpha   90.00
_cell.angle_beta   90.00
_cell.angle_gamma   90.00
#
_symmetry.space_group_name_H-M   'P 1'
#
loop_
_entity.id
_entity.type
_entity.pdbx_description
1 polymer ?
#
loop_
_entity_poly.entity_id
_entity_poly.type
_entity_poly.pdbx_seq_one_letter_code
_entity_poly.pdbx_strand_id
1 'polypeptide(L)'
;AAQMSDKFLPETVPSFSANEVLGTLLAKHPEFAYKEATLNPTNPRDRATSWEVDIVGQFRSDAELKETTGTRDTPSGPSLYIARPLRITDPACLACHSSVEAAPATMVAKYGPANGFGWNLNEVVGAQIV
;
A
#
# COMPACT_ATOMS: atom_id res chain seq x y z
N ALA A 1 21.40 -13.43 -2.91
CA ALA A 1 20.92 -13.37 -4.32
C ALA A 1 20.20 -14.66 -4.74
N ALA A 2 20.76 -15.86 -4.51
CA ALA A 2 20.17 -17.14 -4.97
C ALA A 2 18.76 -17.48 -4.42
N GLN A 3 18.37 -16.95 -3.26
CA GLN A 3 17.09 -17.32 -2.65
C GLN A 3 15.88 -16.61 -3.27
N MET A 4 16.05 -15.37 -3.77
CA MET A 4 14.98 -14.62 -4.47
C MET A 4 14.69 -15.14 -5.88
N SER A 5 15.70 -15.75 -6.53
CA SER A 5 15.52 -16.42 -7.83
C SER A 5 14.68 -17.69 -7.71
N ASP A 6 14.71 -18.36 -6.55
CA ASP A 6 13.95 -19.59 -6.31
C ASP A 6 12.56 -19.30 -5.71
N LYS A 7 12.44 -18.29 -4.84
CA LYS A 7 11.18 -17.92 -4.18
C LYS A 7 11.14 -16.43 -3.82
N PHE A 8 9.99 -15.78 -4.03
CA PHE A 8 9.81 -14.41 -3.61
C PHE A 8 9.72 -14.31 -2.08
N LEU A 9 10.55 -13.46 -1.52
CA LEU A 9 10.65 -13.19 -0.08
C LEU A 9 10.03 -11.82 0.21
N PRO A 10 8.77 -11.74 0.68
CA PRO A 10 8.15 -10.47 1.04
C PRO A 10 8.92 -9.71 2.11
N GLU A 11 9.69 -10.40 2.93
CA GLU A 11 10.49 -9.84 4.02
C GLU A 11 11.53 -8.81 3.53
N THR A 12 11.85 -8.82 2.23
CA THR A 12 12.77 -7.85 1.62
C THR A 12 12.09 -6.58 1.13
N VAL A 13 10.75 -6.46 1.20
CA VAL A 13 10.02 -5.25 0.78
C VAL A 13 9.60 -4.39 1.98
N PRO A 14 9.68 -3.04 1.90
CA PRO A 14 9.33 -2.16 3.01
C PRO A 14 7.91 -2.36 3.57
N SER A 15 6.94 -2.64 2.70
CA SER A 15 5.54 -2.84 3.10
C SER A 15 5.34 -4.05 4.01
N PHE A 16 6.18 -5.09 3.89
CA PHE A 16 6.12 -6.24 4.79
C PHE A 16 6.48 -5.82 6.21
N SER A 17 7.61 -5.14 6.39
CA SER A 17 8.07 -4.66 7.69
C SER A 17 7.04 -3.74 8.35
N ALA A 18 6.45 -2.81 7.59
CA ALA A 18 5.40 -1.92 8.11
C ALA A 18 4.20 -2.71 8.65
N ASN A 19 3.70 -3.67 7.87
CA ASN A 19 2.53 -4.48 8.24
C ASN A 19 2.82 -5.43 9.42
N GLU A 20 3.99 -6.06 9.49
CA GLU A 20 4.31 -6.99 10.58
C GLU A 20 4.55 -6.25 11.91
N VAL A 21 5.27 -5.12 11.88
CA VAL A 21 5.52 -4.31 13.07
C VAL A 21 4.21 -3.72 13.60
N LEU A 22 3.39 -3.14 12.71
CA LEU A 22 2.10 -2.60 13.11
C LEU A 22 1.13 -3.70 13.54
N GLY A 23 1.11 -4.85 12.86
CA GLY A 23 0.29 -6.00 13.28
C GLY A 23 0.58 -6.44 14.71
N THR A 24 1.85 -6.41 15.12
CA THR A 24 2.25 -6.70 16.52
C THR A 24 1.72 -5.66 17.51
N LEU A 25 1.71 -4.37 17.12
CA LEU A 25 1.14 -3.29 17.93
C LEU A 25 -0.39 -3.42 18.03
N LEU A 26 -1.07 -3.63 16.90
CA LEU A 26 -2.52 -3.73 16.80
C LEU A 26 -3.10 -4.94 17.55
N ALA A 27 -2.31 -6.01 17.73
CA ALA A 27 -2.70 -7.13 18.59
C ALA A 27 -2.94 -6.72 20.06
N LYS A 28 -2.28 -5.64 20.52
CA LYS A 28 -2.48 -5.05 21.87
C LYS A 28 -3.40 -3.83 21.86
N HIS A 29 -3.67 -3.28 20.68
CA HIS A 29 -4.40 -2.05 20.45
C HIS A 29 -5.45 -2.25 19.34
N PRO A 30 -6.46 -3.11 19.57
CA PRO A 30 -7.47 -3.46 18.57
C PRO A 30 -8.40 -2.31 18.19
N GLU A 31 -8.36 -1.20 18.93
CA GLU A 31 -9.06 0.05 18.63
C GLU A 31 -8.45 0.83 17.46
N PHE A 32 -7.22 0.50 17.05
CA PHE A 32 -6.57 1.08 15.89
C PHE A 32 -6.59 0.12 14.70
N ALA A 33 -6.47 0.68 13.51
CA ALA A 33 -6.20 -0.06 12.29
C ALA A 33 -5.02 0.57 11.57
N TYR A 34 -4.41 -0.18 10.65
CA TYR A 34 -3.47 0.37 9.69
C TYR A 34 -3.67 -0.30 8.35
N LYS A 35 -3.60 0.50 7.28
CA LYS A 35 -3.66 -0.02 5.92
C LYS A 35 -2.89 0.87 4.96
N GLU A 36 -2.13 0.25 4.06
CA GLU A 36 -1.61 0.89 2.85
C GLU A 36 -2.64 0.79 1.72
N ALA A 37 -3.74 1.55 1.84
CA ALA A 37 -4.87 1.50 0.93
C ALA A 37 -4.47 1.95 -0.48
N THR A 38 -4.28 0.99 -1.37
CA THR A 38 -3.73 1.21 -2.72
C THR A 38 -4.78 0.93 -3.78
N LEU A 39 -4.79 1.71 -4.85
CA LEU A 39 -5.75 1.56 -5.96
C LEU A 39 -5.51 0.27 -6.76
N ASN A 40 -4.24 -0.07 -6.97
CA ASN A 40 -3.79 -1.30 -7.62
C ASN A 40 -2.68 -1.98 -6.79
N PRO A 41 -3.01 -2.67 -5.68
CA PRO A 41 -2.01 -3.31 -4.81
C PRO A 41 -1.52 -4.64 -5.37
N THR A 42 -0.31 -5.06 -5.00
CA THR A 42 0.14 -6.46 -5.21
C THR A 42 -0.70 -7.46 -4.41
N ASN A 43 -1.00 -7.15 -3.14
CA ASN A 43 -1.82 -8.00 -2.30
C ASN A 43 -3.27 -7.47 -2.25
N PRO A 44 -4.28 -8.25 -2.66
CA PRO A 44 -5.67 -7.79 -2.67
C PRO A 44 -6.21 -7.27 -1.34
N ARG A 45 -5.63 -7.68 -0.20
CA ARG A 45 -6.01 -7.17 1.14
C ARG A 45 -5.83 -5.64 1.25
N ASP A 46 -4.88 -5.09 0.51
CA ASP A 46 -4.50 -3.68 0.56
C ASP A 46 -5.33 -2.83 -0.42
N ARG A 47 -6.29 -3.42 -1.12
CA ARG A 47 -7.11 -2.71 -2.10
C ARG A 47 -7.95 -1.65 -1.40
N ALA A 48 -7.84 -0.42 -1.89
CA ALA A 48 -8.62 0.71 -1.40
C ALA A 48 -10.13 0.42 -1.54
N THR A 49 -10.86 0.61 -0.45
CA THR A 49 -12.33 0.67 -0.40
C THR A 49 -12.81 2.04 -0.90
N SER A 50 -14.12 2.22 -1.11
CA SER A 50 -14.66 3.44 -1.72
C SER A 50 -14.19 4.73 -1.05
N TRP A 51 -14.29 4.84 0.27
CA TRP A 51 -13.86 6.05 0.99
C TRP A 51 -12.33 6.24 0.99
N GLU A 52 -11.57 5.16 0.93
CA GLU A 52 -10.11 5.22 0.81
C GLU A 52 -9.70 5.70 -0.59
N VAL A 53 -10.44 5.30 -1.64
CA VAL A 53 -10.25 5.80 -3.01
C VAL A 53 -10.43 7.32 -3.06
N ASP A 54 -11.44 7.86 -2.36
CA ASP A 54 -11.67 9.30 -2.30
C ASP A 54 -10.48 10.05 -1.67
N ILE A 55 -9.90 9.50 -0.60
CA ILE A 55 -8.69 10.04 0.04
C ILE A 55 -7.50 10.01 -0.92
N VAL A 56 -7.29 8.90 -1.62
CA VAL A 56 -6.23 8.81 -2.64
C VAL A 56 -6.48 9.83 -3.76
N GLY A 57 -7.74 10.07 -4.14
CA GLY A 57 -8.15 11.10 -5.09
C GLY A 57 -7.78 12.52 -4.65
N GLN A 58 -7.92 12.83 -3.36
CA GLN A 58 -7.49 14.13 -2.81
C GLN A 58 -5.98 14.34 -3.00
N PHE A 59 -5.17 13.35 -2.62
CA PHE A 59 -3.72 13.40 -2.79
C PHE A 59 -3.26 13.41 -4.26
N ARG A 60 -4.04 12.83 -5.17
CA ARG A 60 -3.78 12.91 -6.62
C ARG A 60 -4.11 14.28 -7.19
N SER A 61 -5.07 14.98 -6.59
CA SER A 61 -5.55 16.29 -7.06
C SER A 61 -4.72 17.45 -6.49
N ASP A 62 -4.06 17.26 -5.35
CA ASP A 62 -3.17 18.23 -4.73
C ASP A 62 -1.82 17.60 -4.36
N ALA A 63 -0.78 17.95 -5.11
CA ALA A 63 0.57 17.42 -4.90
C ALA A 63 1.22 17.89 -3.60
N GLU A 64 0.80 19.05 -3.07
CA GLU A 64 1.33 19.66 -1.85
C GLU A 64 0.63 19.14 -0.59
N LEU A 65 -0.51 18.46 -0.74
CA LEU A 65 -1.23 17.83 0.36
C LEU A 65 -0.44 16.62 0.87
N LYS A 66 0.10 16.74 2.09
CA LYS A 66 0.96 15.72 2.72
C LYS A 66 0.25 14.85 3.74
N GLU A 67 -0.88 15.31 4.25
CA GLU A 67 -1.68 14.62 5.25
C GLU A 67 -3.12 15.12 5.16
N THR A 68 -4.07 14.23 5.43
CA THR A 68 -5.46 14.61 5.68
C THR A 68 -5.99 13.82 6.87
N THR A 69 -6.89 14.42 7.62
CA THR A 69 -7.51 13.82 8.81
C THR A 69 -9.00 14.01 8.74
N GLY A 70 -9.75 13.06 9.28
CA GLY A 70 -11.20 13.21 9.35
C GLY A 70 -11.84 12.17 10.23
N THR A 71 -13.16 12.23 10.34
CA THR A 71 -13.97 11.25 11.05
C THR A 71 -14.88 10.52 10.08
N ARG A 72 -15.10 9.23 10.32
CA ARG A 72 -16.05 8.41 9.57
C ARG A 72 -16.93 7.61 10.51
N ASP A 73 -18.18 7.38 10.11
CA ASP A 73 -19.03 6.43 10.80
C ASP A 73 -18.58 5.01 10.48
N THR A 74 -18.51 4.18 11.52
CA THR A 74 -18.20 2.75 11.41
C THR A 74 -19.23 1.94 12.19
N PRO A 75 -19.33 0.62 11.98
CA PRO A 75 -20.23 -0.23 12.77
C PRO A 75 -19.98 -0.16 14.29
N SER A 76 -18.75 0.17 14.70
CA SER A 76 -18.35 0.35 16.10
C SER A 76 -18.50 1.79 16.63
N GLY A 77 -19.03 2.71 15.81
CA GLY A 77 -19.17 4.14 16.12
C GLY A 77 -18.25 5.03 15.28
N PRO A 78 -18.24 6.35 15.53
CA PRO A 78 -17.35 7.27 14.83
C PRO A 78 -15.88 6.93 15.05
N SER A 79 -15.09 6.90 13.98
CA SER A 79 -13.64 6.68 14.00
C SER A 79 -12.93 7.88 13.41
N LEU A 80 -11.90 8.37 14.09
CA LEU A 80 -10.92 9.28 13.49
C LEU A 80 -10.05 8.49 12.51
N TYR A 81 -9.54 9.16 11.47
CA TYR A 81 -8.47 8.66 10.64
C TYR A 81 -7.40 9.73 10.41
N ILE A 82 -6.17 9.28 10.21
CA ILE A 82 -5.06 10.07 9.68
C ILE A 82 -4.57 9.37 8.42
N ALA A 83 -4.46 10.10 7.32
CA ALA A 83 -4.02 9.57 6.04
C ALA A 83 -2.83 10.36 5.48
N ARG A 84 -1.88 9.65 4.87
CA ARG A 84 -0.74 10.23 4.14
C ARG A 84 -0.60 9.61 2.75
N PRO A 85 -0.14 10.35 1.73
CA PRO A 85 -0.04 9.82 0.38
C PRO A 85 1.06 8.77 0.28
N LEU A 86 0.75 7.63 -0.36
CA LEU A 86 1.75 6.66 -0.79
C LEU A 86 2.21 7.05 -2.20
N ARG A 87 3.20 7.96 -2.27
CA ARG A 87 3.79 8.46 -3.51
C ARG A 87 5.06 7.71 -3.86
N ILE A 88 5.15 7.22 -5.10
CA ILE A 88 6.33 6.50 -5.61
C ILE A 88 7.44 7.50 -5.92
N THR A 89 8.23 7.86 -4.92
CA THR A 89 9.34 8.83 -5.07
C THR A 89 10.68 8.14 -5.31
N ASP A 90 10.81 6.87 -4.95
CA ASP A 90 12.00 6.06 -5.19
C ASP A 90 11.83 5.22 -6.48
N PRO A 91 12.68 5.40 -7.50
CA PRO A 91 12.62 4.59 -8.72
C PRO A 91 12.86 3.09 -8.47
N ALA A 92 13.46 2.68 -7.35
CA ALA A 92 13.63 1.27 -7.01
C ALA A 92 12.29 0.51 -6.91
N CYS A 93 11.20 1.19 -6.56
CA CYS A 93 9.85 0.61 -6.57
C CYS A 93 9.45 0.09 -7.96
N LEU A 94 9.92 0.75 -9.02
CA LEU A 94 9.55 0.43 -10.40
C LEU A 94 10.27 -0.82 -10.92
N ALA A 95 11.28 -1.33 -10.23
CA ALA A 95 11.89 -2.63 -10.55
C ALA A 95 10.88 -3.80 -10.39
N CYS A 96 9.86 -3.62 -9.54
CA CYS A 96 8.83 -4.62 -9.31
C CYS A 96 7.44 -4.20 -9.82
N HIS A 97 7.16 -2.88 -9.86
CA HIS A 97 5.80 -2.37 -10.07
C HIS A 97 5.58 -1.64 -11.40
N SER A 98 6.59 -1.49 -12.25
CA SER A 98 6.43 -0.84 -13.57
C SER A 98 5.58 -1.68 -14.53
N SER A 99 6.04 -2.90 -14.85
CA SER A 99 5.32 -3.85 -15.70
C SER A 99 5.51 -5.28 -15.21
N VAL A 100 4.66 -6.19 -15.69
CA VAL A 100 4.74 -7.62 -15.36
C VAL A 100 6.06 -8.22 -15.87
N GLU A 101 6.54 -7.77 -17.02
CA GLU A 101 7.74 -8.26 -17.70
C GLU A 101 9.03 -7.80 -16.98
N ALA A 102 9.01 -6.62 -16.37
CA ALA A 102 10.14 -6.09 -15.61
C ALA A 102 10.26 -6.71 -14.21
N ALA A 103 9.13 -7.16 -13.65
CA ALA A 103 9.06 -7.65 -12.28
C ALA A 103 9.81 -8.98 -12.08
N PRO A 104 10.28 -9.28 -10.85
CA PRO A 104 10.83 -10.59 -10.54
C PRO A 104 9.83 -11.71 -10.83
N ALA A 105 10.23 -12.71 -11.61
CA ALA A 105 9.37 -13.83 -11.98
C ALA A 105 8.76 -14.55 -10.76
N THR A 106 9.51 -14.61 -9.65
CA THR A 106 9.03 -15.19 -8.40
C THR A 106 7.92 -14.37 -7.73
N MET A 107 7.92 -13.04 -7.89
CA MET A 107 6.83 -12.16 -7.43
C MET A 107 5.55 -12.44 -8.21
N VAL A 108 5.67 -12.49 -9.55
CA VAL A 108 4.55 -12.78 -10.45
C VAL A 108 3.99 -14.18 -10.19
N ALA A 109 4.85 -15.17 -9.95
CA ALA A 109 4.43 -16.52 -9.59
C ALA A 109 3.65 -16.57 -8.27
N LYS A 110 3.99 -15.71 -7.30
CA LYS A 110 3.34 -15.67 -5.98
C LYS A 110 2.02 -14.90 -5.98
N TYR A 111 1.98 -13.73 -6.62
CA TYR A 111 0.84 -12.80 -6.53
C TYR A 111 0.01 -12.73 -7.82
N GLY A 112 0.47 -13.37 -8.89
CA GLY A 112 -0.13 -13.28 -10.21
C GLY A 112 0.20 -11.98 -10.93
N PRO A 113 -0.12 -11.88 -12.23
CA PRO A 113 0.18 -10.71 -13.07
C PRO A 113 -0.92 -9.63 -13.02
N ALA A 114 -2.03 -9.87 -12.33
CA ALA A 114 -3.25 -9.08 -12.46
C ALA A 114 -3.24 -7.74 -11.69
N ASN A 115 -2.40 -7.60 -10.66
CA ASN A 115 -2.42 -6.43 -9.79
C ASN A 115 -1.02 -6.01 -9.35
N GLY A 116 -0.85 -4.75 -8.93
CA GLY A 116 0.42 -4.25 -8.40
C GLY A 116 1.45 -3.89 -9.48
N PHE A 117 1.00 -3.61 -10.70
CA PHE A 117 1.85 -3.18 -11.81
C PHE A 117 1.31 -1.89 -12.45
N GLY A 118 2.06 -1.30 -13.38
CA GLY A 118 1.68 -0.07 -14.08
C GLY A 118 1.92 1.21 -13.29
N TRP A 119 2.69 1.15 -12.20
CA TRP A 119 3.00 2.33 -11.39
C TRP A 119 4.02 3.22 -12.08
N ASN A 120 3.93 4.53 -11.84
CA ASN A 120 4.84 5.53 -12.40
C ASN A 120 5.59 6.29 -11.30
N LEU A 121 6.77 6.82 -11.64
CA LEU A 121 7.52 7.68 -10.74
C LEU A 121 6.71 8.96 -10.45
N ASN A 122 6.70 9.36 -9.19
CA ASN A 122 5.92 10.45 -8.59
C ASN A 122 4.39 10.24 -8.59
N GLU A 123 3.91 9.06 -8.97
CA GLU A 123 2.49 8.72 -8.86
C GLU A 123 2.09 8.48 -7.39
N VAL A 124 0.94 9.00 -6.99
CA VAL A 124 0.28 8.60 -5.75
C VAL A 124 -0.54 7.34 -6.04
N VAL A 125 -0.07 6.17 -5.58
CA VAL A 125 -0.70 4.88 -5.87
C VAL A 125 -1.71 4.45 -4.80
N GLY A 126 -1.63 5.09 -3.63
CA GLY A 126 -2.46 4.78 -2.48
C GLY A 126 -2.31 5.81 -1.36
N ALA A 127 -2.82 5.46 -0.18
CA ALA A 127 -2.65 6.21 1.05
C ALA A 127 -2.32 5.26 2.21
N GLN A 128 -1.43 5.69 3.10
CA GLN A 128 -1.23 5.06 4.40
C GLN A 128 -2.25 5.63 5.37
N ILE A 129 -3.08 4.79 5.96
CA ILE A 129 -4.22 5.18 6.79
C ILE A 129 -4.12 4.49 8.14
N VAL A 130 -4.28 5.28 9.20
CA VAL A 130 -4.46 4.84 10.60
C VAL A 130 -5.84 5.26 11.06
#